data_AF-A0A1D9QE85-F1
#
_entry.id   AF-A0A1D9QE85-F1
#
_cell.length_a   1.000
_cell.length_b   1.000
_cell.length_c   1.000
_cell.angle_alpha   90.00
_cell.angle_beta   90.00
_cell.angle_gamma   90.00
#
_symmetry.space_group_name_H-M   'P 1'
#
loop_
_entity.id
_entity.type
_entity.pdbx_description
1 polymer ?
#
loop_
_entity_poly.entity_id
_entity_poly.type
_entity_poly.pdbx_seq_one_letter_code
_entity_poly.pdbx_strand_id
1 'polypeptide(L)'
;MYTQSPFTPAQIEEKLQQTIVALQLKEFKSIRKAAEHFEVPKSILADRLAGKKTCSQTYEIAQILSNAEENTLVRWISRLTITGFPATSILVKEMADEIRLRYIQVALSQIPTSTEIPSIDHKWIYRFQKRYPELKIYYSHQLEFNRAKEAIPENIQIWFDVFCIYLIERKYKLDDIYNMDEIGFGVGST
;
A
#
# COMPACT_ATOMS: atom_id res chain seq x y z
N MET A 1 -2.01 -34.17 11.80
CA MET A 1 -3.40 -33.67 11.73
C MET A 1 -3.38 -32.20 12.10
N TYR A 2 -3.48 -31.31 11.11
CA TYR A 2 -3.66 -29.88 11.37
C TYR A 2 -5.10 -29.67 11.80
N THR A 3 -5.33 -29.50 13.09
CA THR A 3 -6.61 -28.99 13.60
C THR A 3 -6.82 -27.63 12.95
N GLN A 4 -7.78 -27.54 12.03
CA GLN A 4 -8.26 -26.25 11.54
C GLN A 4 -8.89 -25.53 12.74
N SER A 5 -8.09 -24.69 13.39
CA SER A 5 -8.58 -23.78 14.40
C SER A 5 -9.59 -22.84 13.74
N PRO A 6 -10.81 -22.67 14.30
CA PRO A 6 -11.83 -21.79 13.72
C PRO A 6 -11.47 -20.30 13.80
N PHE A 7 -10.32 -19.98 14.39
CA PHE A 7 -9.86 -18.61 14.63
C PHE A 7 -8.88 -18.14 13.56
N THR A 8 -9.00 -16.87 13.19
CA THR A 8 -8.02 -16.21 12.33
C THR A 8 -6.65 -16.11 13.02
N PRO A 9 -5.53 -16.01 12.27
CA PRO A 9 -4.19 -15.89 12.87
C PRO A 9 -4.06 -14.72 13.87
N ALA A 10 -4.77 -13.61 13.62
CA ALA A 10 -4.80 -12.45 14.50
C ALA A 10 -5.50 -12.75 15.84
N GLN A 11 -6.65 -13.42 15.79
CA GLN A 11 -7.40 -13.82 16.99
C GLN A 11 -6.62 -14.83 17.84
N ILE A 12 -5.87 -15.74 17.20
CA ILE A 12 -5.00 -16.69 17.91
C ILE A 12 -3.88 -15.92 18.63
N GLU A 13 -3.27 -14.93 17.99
CA GLU A 13 -2.22 -14.12 18.61
C GLU A 13 -2.76 -13.28 19.77
N GLU A 14 -3.94 -12.67 19.62
CA GLU A 14 -4.58 -11.90 20.69
C GLU A 14 -4.84 -12.76 21.93
N LYS A 15 -5.44 -13.95 21.74
CA LYS A 15 -5.66 -14.93 22.82
C LYS A 15 -4.34 -15.37 23.46
N LEU A 16 -3.27 -15.56 22.67
CA LEU A 16 -1.93 -15.87 23.19
C LEU A 16 -1.39 -14.75 24.10
N GLN A 17 -1.51 -13.49 23.67
CA GLN A 17 -1.05 -12.34 24.46
C GLN A 17 -1.83 -12.22 25.78
N GLN A 18 -3.16 -12.36 25.74
CA GLN A 18 -4.01 -12.38 26.94
C GLN A 18 -3.62 -13.51 27.90
N THR A 19 -3.34 -14.70 27.36
CA THR A 19 -2.89 -15.86 28.16
C THR A 19 -1.56 -15.60 28.85
N ILE A 20 -0.61 -14.94 28.15
CA ILE A 20 0.70 -14.59 28.71
C ILE A 20 0.55 -13.56 29.84
N VAL A 21 -0.28 -12.53 29.65
CA VAL A 21 -0.57 -11.53 30.70
C VAL A 21 -1.19 -12.19 31.93
N ALA A 22 -2.19 -13.06 31.75
CA ALA A 22 -2.83 -13.77 32.86
C ALA A 22 -1.86 -14.70 33.62
N LEU A 23 -0.90 -15.32 32.91
CA LEU A 23 0.18 -16.09 33.54
C LEU A 23 1.15 -15.21 34.32
N GLN A 24 1.49 -14.02 33.81
CA GLN A 24 2.33 -13.05 34.51
C GLN A 24 1.65 -12.51 35.78
N LEU A 25 0.33 -12.30 35.72
CA LEU A 25 -0.51 -11.91 36.87
C LEU A 25 -0.75 -13.07 37.86
N LYS A 26 -0.20 -14.26 37.60
CA LYS A 26 -0.33 -15.47 38.43
C LYS A 26 -1.79 -15.92 38.65
N GLU A 27 -2.70 -15.58 37.76
CA GLU A 27 -4.11 -15.99 37.83
C GLU A 27 -4.26 -17.51 37.65
N PHE A 28 -3.32 -18.13 36.92
CA PHE A 28 -3.31 -19.57 36.65
C PHE A 28 -2.07 -20.24 37.25
N LYS A 29 -2.29 -21.36 37.94
CA LYS A 29 -1.22 -22.16 38.58
C LYS A 29 -0.32 -22.91 37.59
N SER A 30 -0.71 -23.00 36.31
CA SER A 30 0.02 -23.77 35.30
C SER A 30 -0.28 -23.26 33.89
N ILE A 31 0.76 -23.32 33.03
CA ILE A 31 0.68 -23.05 31.58
C ILE A 31 -0.44 -23.88 30.94
N ARG A 32 -0.65 -25.12 31.37
CA ARG A 32 -1.70 -26.00 30.82
C ARG A 32 -3.10 -25.47 31.12
N LYS A 33 -3.35 -25.00 32.35
CA LYS A 33 -4.65 -24.46 32.76
C LYS A 33 -4.97 -23.15 32.05
N ALA A 34 -3.97 -22.28 31.89
CA ALA A 34 -4.12 -21.05 31.14
C ALA A 34 -4.42 -21.34 29.65
N ALA A 35 -3.66 -22.24 29.03
CA ALA A 35 -3.88 -22.65 27.65
C ALA A 35 -5.29 -23.24 27.41
N GLU A 36 -5.79 -24.05 28.33
CA GLU A 36 -7.13 -24.64 28.26
C GLU A 36 -8.22 -23.57 28.44
N HIS A 37 -8.05 -22.64 29.39
CA HIS A 37 -9.00 -21.56 29.64
C HIS A 37 -9.16 -20.60 28.46
N PHE A 38 -8.07 -20.25 27.79
CA PHE A 38 -8.08 -19.34 26.63
C PHE A 38 -8.21 -20.07 25.28
N GLU A 39 -8.37 -21.40 25.29
CA GLU A 39 -8.48 -22.25 24.09
C GLU A 39 -7.28 -22.14 23.14
N VAL A 40 -6.07 -22.01 23.69
CA VAL A 40 -4.83 -21.87 22.93
C VAL A 40 -4.03 -23.16 22.97
N PRO A 41 -3.43 -23.61 21.85
CA PRO A 41 -2.53 -24.77 21.86
C PRO A 41 -1.32 -24.54 22.78
N LYS A 42 -1.12 -25.46 23.74
CA LYS A 42 -0.02 -25.41 24.72
C LYS A 42 1.36 -25.27 24.07
N SER A 43 1.58 -25.92 22.92
CA SER A 43 2.86 -25.86 22.19
C SER A 43 3.18 -24.44 21.72
N ILE A 44 2.19 -23.73 21.16
CA ILE A 44 2.37 -22.35 20.68
C ILE A 44 2.61 -21.40 21.85
N LEU A 45 1.89 -21.58 22.96
CA LEU A 45 2.09 -20.79 24.18
C LEU A 45 3.49 -21.01 24.78
N ALA A 46 3.97 -22.26 24.82
CA ALA A 46 5.32 -22.57 25.29
C ALA A 46 6.41 -21.97 24.38
N ASP A 47 6.22 -22.04 23.07
CA ASP A 47 7.09 -21.41 22.08
C ASP A 47 7.15 -19.89 22.25
N ARG A 48 6.01 -19.24 22.50
CA ARG A 48 5.95 -17.79 22.72
C ARG A 48 6.58 -17.38 24.06
N LEU A 49 6.40 -18.18 25.13
CA LEU A 49 7.09 -17.97 26.42
C LEU A 49 8.61 -18.17 26.32
N ALA A 50 9.06 -19.06 25.43
CA ALA A 50 10.48 -19.23 25.11
C ALA A 50 11.05 -18.10 24.22
N GLY A 51 10.24 -17.09 23.89
CA GLY A 51 10.67 -15.93 23.11
C GLY A 51 10.68 -16.14 21.59
N LYS A 52 10.09 -17.23 21.07
CA LYS A 52 9.94 -17.37 19.61
C LYS A 52 9.04 -16.26 19.09
N LYS A 53 9.48 -15.59 18.02
CA LYS A 53 8.75 -14.50 17.36
C LYS A 53 7.57 -15.04 16.57
N THR A 54 6.60 -14.18 16.28
CA THR A 54 5.44 -14.55 15.46
C THR A 54 5.89 -14.77 14.01
N CYS A 55 5.12 -15.51 13.22
CA CYS A 55 5.38 -15.57 11.78
C CYS A 55 5.36 -14.15 11.18
N SER A 56 4.40 -13.31 11.58
CA SER A 56 4.31 -11.91 11.11
C SER A 56 5.58 -11.12 11.43
N GLN A 57 6.07 -11.18 12.67
CA GLN A 57 7.30 -10.50 13.10
C GLN A 57 8.54 -11.06 12.38
N THR A 58 8.56 -12.37 12.11
CA THR A 58 9.64 -12.99 11.34
C THR A 58 9.63 -12.52 9.89
N TYR A 59 8.44 -12.38 9.29
CA TYR A 59 8.30 -11.80 7.96
C TYR A 59 8.70 -10.33 7.94
N GLU A 60 8.34 -9.52 8.94
CA GLU A 60 8.76 -8.13 9.09
C GLU A 60 10.28 -7.98 9.12
N ILE A 61 10.99 -8.81 9.88
CA ILE A 61 12.46 -8.80 9.95
C ILE A 61 13.09 -9.15 8.60
N ALA A 62 12.43 -9.99 7.81
CA ALA A 62 12.89 -10.40 6.49
C ALA A 62 12.46 -9.44 5.36
N GLN A 63 11.71 -8.38 5.67
CA GLN A 63 11.36 -7.37 4.66
C GLN A 63 12.58 -6.56 4.25
N ILE A 64 12.57 -6.11 3.00
CA ILE A 64 13.64 -5.28 2.42
C ILE A 64 13.67 -3.89 3.07
N LEU A 65 12.48 -3.36 3.35
CA LEU A 65 12.25 -2.13 4.08
C LEU A 65 11.52 -2.47 5.36
N SER A 66 11.84 -1.78 6.44
CA SER A 66 11.08 -1.88 7.69
C SER A 66 9.66 -1.34 7.50
N ASN A 67 8.72 -1.79 8.33
CA ASN A 67 7.35 -1.25 8.32
C ASN A 67 7.33 0.29 8.47
N ALA A 68 8.27 0.87 9.22
CA ALA A 68 8.34 2.32 9.38
C ALA A 68 8.72 3.02 8.07
N GLU A 69 9.70 2.48 7.33
CA GLU A 69 10.11 2.98 6.02
C GLU A 69 9.05 2.75 4.94
N GLU A 70 8.38 1.61 4.97
CA GLU A 70 7.26 1.37 4.06
C GLU A 70 6.11 2.36 4.32
N ASN A 71 5.83 2.69 5.59
CA ASN A 71 4.83 3.70 5.92
C ASN A 71 5.21 5.11 5.45
N THR A 72 6.49 5.49 5.45
CA THR A 72 6.90 6.78 4.87
C THR A 72 6.70 6.79 3.36
N LEU A 73 6.99 5.67 2.69
CA LEU A 73 6.73 5.49 1.27
C LEU A 73 5.22 5.59 0.95
N VAL A 74 4.36 4.95 1.75
CA VAL A 74 2.89 5.02 1.61
C VAL A 74 2.40 6.47 1.74
N ARG A 75 2.87 7.21 2.75
CA ARG A 75 2.53 8.63 2.95
C ARG A 75 2.96 9.49 1.76
N TRP A 76 4.15 9.23 1.23
CA TRP A 76 4.68 9.93 0.06
C TRP A 76 3.84 9.66 -1.19
N ILE A 77 3.51 8.39 -1.47
CA ILE A 77 2.60 7.99 -2.58
C ILE A 77 1.23 8.66 -2.43
N SER A 78 0.69 8.67 -1.20
CA SER A 78 -0.62 9.27 -0.92
C SER A 78 -0.60 10.77 -1.22
N ARG A 79 0.46 11.47 -0.82
CA ARG A 79 0.62 12.90 -1.10
C ARG A 79 0.73 13.19 -2.60
N LEU A 80 1.52 12.39 -3.31
CA LEU A 80 1.65 12.48 -4.77
C LEU A 80 0.30 12.31 -5.48
N THR A 81 -0.48 11.33 -5.04
CA THR A 81 -1.82 11.05 -5.56
C THR A 81 -2.77 12.23 -5.32
N ILE A 82 -2.78 12.81 -4.12
CA ILE A 82 -3.61 13.98 -3.78
C ILE A 82 -3.23 15.19 -4.63
N THR A 83 -1.94 15.35 -4.96
CA THR A 83 -1.48 16.45 -5.83
C THR A 83 -1.74 16.24 -7.32
N GLY A 84 -2.40 15.14 -7.71
CA GLY A 84 -2.71 14.83 -9.10
C GLY A 84 -1.58 14.16 -9.89
N PHE A 85 -0.50 13.75 -9.20
CA PHE A 85 0.66 13.10 -9.80
C PHE A 85 0.83 11.69 -9.21
N PRO A 86 -0.05 10.72 -9.54
CA PRO A 86 0.04 9.38 -8.99
C PRO A 86 1.41 8.74 -9.30
N ALA A 87 2.02 8.10 -8.30
CA ALA A 87 3.34 7.51 -8.45
C ALA A 87 3.30 6.23 -9.31
N THR A 88 4.15 6.16 -10.33
CA THR A 88 4.34 4.95 -11.13
C THR A 88 5.05 3.86 -10.32
N SER A 89 4.76 2.58 -10.60
CA SER A 89 5.42 1.43 -9.96
C SER A 89 6.96 1.47 -10.04
N ILE A 90 7.50 1.94 -11.17
CA ILE A 90 8.94 2.15 -11.37
C ILE A 90 9.47 3.17 -10.36
N LEU A 91 8.83 4.33 -10.28
CA LEU A 91 9.23 5.41 -9.38
C LEU A 91 9.14 4.99 -7.90
N VAL A 92 8.09 4.23 -7.53
CA VAL A 92 7.96 3.69 -6.17
C VAL A 92 9.11 2.74 -5.84
N LYS A 93 9.53 1.91 -6.80
CA LYS A 93 10.68 1.01 -6.64
C LYS A 93 11.99 1.79 -6.50
N GLU A 94 12.22 2.80 -7.33
CA GLU A 94 13.41 3.66 -7.25
C GLU A 94 13.51 4.33 -5.88
N MET A 95 12.40 4.88 -5.37
CA MET A 95 12.37 5.47 -4.04
C MET A 95 12.59 4.45 -2.93
N ALA A 96 12.08 3.23 -3.07
CA ALA A 96 12.34 2.16 -2.12
C ALA A 96 13.83 1.75 -2.11
N ASP A 97 14.47 1.70 -3.28
CA ASP A 97 15.91 1.44 -3.41
C ASP A 97 16.72 2.58 -2.75
N GLU A 98 16.35 3.84 -2.97
CA GLU A 98 16.98 5.00 -2.33
C GLU A 98 16.92 4.96 -0.80
N ILE A 99 15.75 4.65 -0.22
CA ILE A 99 15.60 4.52 1.24
C ILE A 99 16.54 3.44 1.78
N ARG A 100 16.58 2.28 1.11
CA ARG A 100 17.45 1.16 1.49
C ARG A 100 18.93 1.51 1.39
N LEU A 101 19.35 2.17 0.31
CA LEU A 101 20.74 2.59 0.13
C LEU A 101 21.18 3.56 1.23
N ARG A 102 20.32 4.51 1.61
CA ARG A 102 20.61 5.44 2.72
C ARG A 102 20.75 4.73 4.06
N TYR A 103 19.85 3.79 4.37
CA TYR A 103 19.97 2.99 5.59
C TYR A 103 21.30 2.23 5.62
N ILE A 104 21.66 1.59 4.51
CA ILE A 104 22.91 0.84 4.39
C ILE A 104 24.12 1.77 4.52
N GLN A 105 24.13 2.97 3.93
CA GLN A 105 25.21 3.94 4.11
C GLN A 105 25.37 4.37 5.58
N VAL A 106 24.26 4.61 6.27
CA VAL A 106 24.28 4.96 7.71
C VAL A 106 24.77 3.78 8.55
N ALA A 107 24.31 2.57 8.28
CA ALA A 107 24.71 1.36 9.01
C ALA A 107 26.15 0.90 8.70
N LEU A 108 26.59 1.01 7.45
CA LEU A 108 27.93 0.61 6.97
C LEU A 108 28.97 1.74 7.05
N SER A 109 28.62 2.92 7.54
CA SER A 109 29.63 3.93 7.92
C SER A 109 30.65 3.43 8.96
N GLN A 110 30.46 2.21 9.48
CA GLN A 110 31.35 1.48 10.39
C GLN A 110 32.17 0.35 9.72
N ILE A 111 31.90 -0.04 8.46
CA ILE A 111 32.63 -1.14 7.77
C ILE A 111 32.80 -0.81 6.27
N PRO A 112 34.04 -0.69 5.76
CA PRO A 112 34.29 -0.41 4.35
C PRO A 112 34.18 -1.73 3.58
N THR A 113 33.00 -2.04 3.06
CA THR A 113 32.90 -3.11 2.08
C THR A 113 31.95 -2.68 0.98
N SER A 114 32.53 -2.49 -0.21
CA SER A 114 31.82 -2.31 -1.48
C SER A 114 31.06 -3.58 -1.80
N THR A 115 29.94 -3.77 -1.11
CA THR A 115 29.02 -4.87 -1.38
C THR A 115 28.05 -4.32 -2.42
N GLU A 116 28.06 -4.87 -3.63
CA GLU A 116 27.06 -4.52 -4.63
C GLU A 116 25.69 -4.88 -4.07
N ILE A 117 24.87 -3.87 -3.80
CA ILE A 117 23.55 -4.05 -3.22
C ILE A 117 22.60 -4.38 -4.38
N PRO A 118 22.08 -5.62 -4.49
CA PRO A 118 21.21 -6.00 -5.60
C PRO A 118 19.93 -5.17 -5.55
N SER A 119 19.48 -4.65 -6.69
CA SER A 119 18.27 -3.84 -6.80
C SER A 119 17.03 -4.60 -6.34
N ILE A 120 16.01 -3.86 -5.90
CA ILE A 120 14.75 -4.48 -5.46
C ILE A 120 14.13 -5.30 -6.59
N ASP A 121 13.66 -6.52 -6.29
CA ASP A 121 13.01 -7.36 -7.30
C ASP A 121 11.67 -6.75 -7.76
N HIS A 122 11.31 -6.92 -9.03
CA HIS A 122 10.02 -6.48 -9.58
C HIS A 122 8.82 -7.06 -8.82
N LYS A 123 8.94 -8.26 -8.23
CA LYS A 123 7.87 -8.87 -7.42
C LYS A 123 7.67 -8.17 -6.07
N TRP A 124 8.60 -7.33 -5.63
CA TRP A 124 8.46 -6.60 -4.38
C TRP A 124 7.25 -5.66 -4.41
N ILE A 125 7.01 -4.98 -5.54
CA ILE A 125 5.88 -4.02 -5.66
C ILE A 125 4.53 -4.71 -5.43
N TYR A 126 4.36 -5.93 -5.94
CA TYR A 126 3.14 -6.72 -5.74
C TYR A 126 2.98 -7.12 -4.27
N ARG A 127 4.07 -7.49 -3.60
CA ARG A 127 4.04 -7.83 -2.17
C ARG A 127 3.75 -6.58 -1.32
N PHE A 128 4.34 -5.45 -1.67
CA PHE A 128 4.10 -4.15 -1.04
C PHE A 128 2.62 -3.76 -1.16
N GLN A 129 2.04 -3.85 -2.36
CA GLN A 129 0.62 -3.59 -2.57
C GLN A 129 -0.27 -4.53 -1.74
N LYS A 130 0.10 -5.82 -1.63
CA LYS A 130 -0.65 -6.77 -0.79
C LYS A 130 -0.62 -6.40 0.70
N ARG A 131 0.44 -5.74 1.18
CA ARG A 131 0.55 -5.24 2.55
C ARG A 131 -0.27 -3.97 2.78
N TYR A 132 -0.39 -3.12 1.76
CA TYR A 132 -1.09 -1.84 1.83
C TYR A 132 -2.26 -1.79 0.82
N PRO A 133 -3.38 -2.49 1.10
CA PRO A 133 -4.53 -2.57 0.20
C PRO A 133 -5.24 -1.22 -0.01
N GLU A 134 -4.96 -0.21 0.81
CA GLU A 134 -5.41 1.17 0.61
C GLU A 134 -4.79 1.82 -0.65
N LEU A 135 -3.62 1.35 -1.07
CA LEU A 135 -2.98 1.80 -2.31
C LEU A 135 -3.53 1.03 -3.50
N LYS A 136 -4.45 1.66 -4.23
CA LYS A 136 -4.99 1.11 -5.48
C LYS A 136 -4.10 1.50 -6.66
N ILE A 137 -3.78 0.51 -7.49
CA ILE A 137 -3.13 0.76 -8.78
C ILE A 137 -4.23 1.14 -9.78
N TYR A 138 -3.99 2.21 -10.53
CA TYR A 138 -4.84 2.64 -11.63
C TYR A 138 -4.02 2.66 -12.92
N TYR A 139 -4.62 2.21 -14.01
CA TYR A 139 -4.05 2.35 -15.34
C TYR A 139 -4.60 3.61 -15.98
N SER A 140 -3.73 4.59 -16.28
CA SER A 140 -4.15 5.75 -17.06
C SER A 140 -4.42 5.35 -18.50
N HIS A 141 -5.51 5.85 -19.08
CA HIS A 141 -5.76 5.68 -20.50
C HIS A 141 -4.87 6.64 -21.29
N GLN A 142 -4.39 6.21 -22.46
CA GLN A 142 -3.53 7.05 -23.31
C GLN A 142 -4.20 8.39 -23.67
N LEU A 143 -5.52 8.40 -23.84
CA LEU A 143 -6.29 9.61 -24.10
C LEU A 143 -6.28 10.58 -22.91
N GLU A 144 -6.43 10.07 -21.68
CA GLU A 144 -6.37 10.88 -20.46
C GLU A 144 -4.99 11.52 -20.28
N PHE A 145 -3.93 10.75 -20.56
CA PHE A 145 -2.56 11.26 -20.53
C PHE A 145 -2.33 12.37 -21.54
N ASN A 146 -2.79 12.20 -22.79
CA ASN A 146 -2.66 13.22 -23.82
C ASN A 146 -3.43 14.50 -23.46
N ARG A 147 -4.68 14.35 -22.97
CA ARG A 147 -5.48 15.48 -22.47
C ARG A 147 -4.76 16.22 -21.34
N ALA A 148 -4.23 15.50 -20.35
CA ALA A 148 -3.50 16.10 -19.23
C ALA A 148 -2.23 16.84 -19.71
N LYS A 149 -1.54 16.31 -20.73
CA LYS A 149 -0.35 16.94 -21.31
C LYS A 149 -0.68 18.22 -22.09
N GLU A 150 -1.83 18.27 -22.77
CA GLU A 150 -2.27 19.41 -23.58
C GLU A 150 -3.07 20.46 -22.77
N ALA A 151 -3.52 20.10 -21.57
CA ALA A 151 -4.26 20.93 -20.61
C ALA A 151 -3.37 22.00 -19.94
N ILE A 152 -2.79 22.86 -20.77
CA ILE A 152 -2.01 24.02 -20.36
C ILE A 152 -2.99 25.14 -19.95
N PRO A 153 -2.79 25.84 -18.82
CA PRO A 153 -3.71 26.89 -18.35
C PRO A 153 -4.05 27.92 -19.42
N GLU A 154 -3.06 28.32 -20.21
CA GLU A 154 -3.23 29.27 -21.32
C GLU A 154 -4.16 28.71 -22.41
N ASN A 155 -3.99 27.44 -22.81
CA ASN A 155 -4.85 26.81 -23.82
C ASN A 155 -6.30 26.69 -23.33
N ILE A 156 -6.46 26.33 -22.05
CA ILE A 156 -7.78 26.22 -21.42
C ILE A 156 -8.45 27.61 -21.38
N GLN A 157 -7.70 28.63 -20.95
CA GLN A 157 -8.22 30.01 -20.88
C GLN A 157 -8.62 30.52 -22.27
N ILE A 158 -7.75 30.38 -23.27
CA ILE A 158 -8.05 30.80 -24.65
C ILE A 158 -9.32 30.11 -25.17
N TRP A 159 -9.47 28.81 -24.91
CA TRP A 159 -10.66 28.08 -25.32
C TRP A 159 -11.93 28.64 -24.66
N PHE A 160 -11.90 28.88 -23.34
CA PHE A 160 -13.03 29.47 -22.61
C PHE A 160 -13.34 30.90 -23.04
N ASP A 161 -12.33 31.72 -23.31
CA ASP A 161 -12.49 33.09 -23.79
C ASP A 161 -13.23 33.10 -25.14
N VAL A 162 -12.76 32.28 -26.09
CA VAL A 162 -13.40 32.12 -27.41
C VAL A 162 -14.82 31.57 -27.27
N PHE A 163 -15.03 30.56 -26.43
CA PHE A 163 -16.34 29.98 -26.17
C PHE A 163 -17.32 31.03 -25.61
N CYS A 164 -16.88 31.84 -24.63
CA CYS A 164 -17.71 32.90 -24.04
C CYS A 164 -18.06 33.98 -25.06
N ILE A 165 -17.12 34.39 -25.92
CA ILE A 165 -17.40 35.33 -27.01
C ILE A 165 -18.53 34.81 -27.90
N TYR A 166 -18.42 33.57 -28.40
CA TYR A 166 -19.44 32.99 -29.27
C TYR A 166 -20.79 32.81 -28.57
N LEU A 167 -20.79 32.43 -27.30
CA LEU A 167 -22.01 32.24 -26.51
C LEU A 167 -22.78 33.56 -26.36
N ILE A 168 -22.07 34.65 -26.08
CA ILE A 168 -22.65 36.01 -25.96
C ILE A 168 -23.13 36.52 -27.34
N GLU A 169 -22.30 36.43 -28.37
CA GLU A 169 -22.61 36.94 -29.72
C GLU A 169 -23.85 36.25 -30.32
N ARG A 170 -23.94 34.93 -30.15
CA ARG A 170 -25.03 34.12 -30.71
C ARG A 170 -26.26 34.09 -29.80
N LYS A 171 -26.17 34.65 -28.58
CA LYS A 171 -27.24 34.68 -27.58
C LYS A 171 -27.81 33.28 -27.30
N TYR A 172 -26.95 32.28 -27.25
CA TYR A 172 -27.38 30.93 -26.87
C TYR A 172 -27.89 30.95 -25.43
N LYS A 173 -29.02 30.30 -25.18
CA LYS A 173 -29.48 30.07 -23.81
C LYS A 173 -28.70 28.89 -23.25
N LEU A 174 -28.39 28.95 -21.96
CA LEU A 174 -27.70 27.83 -21.28
C LEU A 174 -28.52 26.54 -21.37
N ASP A 175 -29.85 26.64 -21.38
CA ASP A 175 -30.78 25.52 -21.51
C ASP A 175 -30.69 24.82 -22.88
N ASP A 176 -30.09 25.47 -23.88
CA ASP A 176 -29.91 24.94 -25.24
C ASP A 176 -28.51 24.32 -25.46
N ILE A 177 -27.69 24.19 -24.40
CA ILE A 177 -26.35 23.60 -24.45
C ILE A 177 -26.42 22.16 -23.96
N TYR A 178 -26.28 21.22 -24.89
CA TYR A 178 -26.30 19.78 -24.62
C TYR A 178 -24.88 19.22 -24.65
N ASN A 179 -24.53 18.40 -23.66
CA ASN A 179 -23.30 17.62 -23.72
C ASN A 179 -23.47 16.48 -24.73
N MET A 180 -22.44 16.26 -25.55
CA MET A 180 -22.38 15.15 -26.52
C MET A 180 -21.19 14.26 -26.14
N ASP A 181 -21.28 13.58 -25.01
CA ASP A 181 -20.23 12.71 -24.48
C ASP A 181 -20.47 11.21 -24.67
N GLU A 182 -21.65 10.80 -25.16
CA GLU A 182 -21.94 9.42 -25.55
C GLU A 182 -22.10 9.27 -27.06
N ILE A 183 -21.04 8.81 -27.74
CA ILE A 183 -21.17 8.21 -29.08
C ILE A 183 -20.49 6.84 -29.04
N GLY A 184 -21.27 5.82 -28.73
CA GLY A 184 -20.87 4.42 -28.76
C GLY A 184 -21.92 3.55 -29.45
N PHE A 185 -22.11 3.73 -30.76
CA PHE A 185 -22.75 2.68 -31.56
C PHE A 185 -21.68 1.62 -31.89
N GLY A 186 -21.68 0.52 -31.14
CA GLY A 186 -20.93 -0.69 -31.51
C GLY A 186 -21.58 -1.38 -32.70
N VAL A 187 -21.34 -0.89 -33.92
CA VAL A 187 -21.63 -1.67 -35.15
C VAL A 187 -20.39 -2.52 -35.45
N GLY A 188 -20.41 -3.73 -34.92
CA GLY A 188 -19.39 -4.75 -35.12
C GLY A 188 -19.91 -6.08 -34.62
N SER A 189 -20.45 -6.87 -35.55
CA SER A 189 -20.93 -8.24 -35.36
C SER A 189 -19.78 -9.23 -35.13
N THR A 190 -20.09 -10.26 -34.32
CA THR A 190 -19.41 -11.55 -34.05
C THR A 190 -18.10 -11.54 -33.28
#